data_AF-A0A6G7Y428-F1
#
_entry.id   AF-A0A6G7Y428-F1
#
_cell.length_a   1.000
_cell.length_b   1.000
_cell.length_c   1.000
_cell.angle_alpha   90.00
_cell.angle_beta   90.00
_cell.angle_gamma   90.00
#
_symmetry.space_group_name_H-M   'P 1'
#
loop_
_entity.id
_entity.type
_entity.pdbx_description
1 polymer ?
#
loop_
_entity_poly.entity_id
_entity_poly.type
_entity_poly.pdbx_seq_one_letter_code
_entity_poly.pdbx_strand_id
1 'polypeptide(L)'
;MSRPRPSAATLAAGLTGAVACCFILTSALVAILPQFRFESQVPAVLPLFAWAGALGVDGVAAHLGRIKRPWRESYGVFSVLPFLGLHLVALAVPDLPIPAWVAVLVAACVAVPFVLVARRDDAGLVPPAPEASDARSRRGTALVGVALALLAYAASGPLITAATAGVLTAVALGVAALRTGGLARAGRAWDARQWAAAAWGSLVVWVCVILHGTTPWLISLWADLLAMLLAAVPLILASGVRPPAALRARLRRPDRSAS
;
A
#
# COMPACT_ATOMS: atom_id res chain seq x y z
N MET A 1 22.73 23.81 -13.69
CA MET A 1 21.93 22.70 -14.27
C MET A 1 21.01 22.15 -13.18
N SER A 2 19.73 22.52 -13.19
CA SER A 2 18.71 21.93 -12.32
C SER A 2 18.39 20.52 -12.83
N ARG A 3 18.54 19.51 -11.96
CA ARG A 3 18.08 18.14 -12.30
C ARG A 3 16.58 18.19 -12.63
N PRO A 4 16.13 17.58 -13.74
CA PRO A 4 14.70 17.48 -14.03
C PRO A 4 14.03 16.75 -12.87
N ARG A 5 13.01 17.38 -12.27
CA ARG A 5 12.19 16.72 -11.24
C ARG A 5 11.48 15.55 -11.90
N PRO A 6 11.47 14.34 -11.30
CA PRO A 6 10.72 13.22 -11.84
C PRO A 6 9.26 13.64 -12.01
N SER A 7 8.69 13.34 -13.19
CA SER A 7 7.30 13.66 -13.46
C SER A 7 6.41 12.84 -12.51
N ALA A 8 5.22 13.35 -12.19
CA ALA A 8 4.26 12.64 -11.34
C ALA A 8 3.92 11.24 -11.91
N ALA A 9 4.00 11.08 -13.25
CA ALA A 9 3.83 9.81 -13.95
C ALA A 9 4.94 8.79 -13.59
N THR A 10 6.21 9.19 -13.57
CA THR A 10 7.33 8.30 -13.17
C THR A 10 7.18 7.82 -11.72
N LEU A 11 6.71 8.70 -10.83
CA LEU A 11 6.41 8.35 -9.44
C LEU A 11 5.26 7.34 -9.35
N ALA A 12 4.12 7.58 -10.01
CA ALA A 12 2.98 6.67 -9.97
C ALA A 12 3.29 5.29 -10.57
N ALA A 13 4.09 5.25 -11.64
CA ALA A 13 4.52 4.03 -12.30
C ALA A 13 5.49 3.21 -11.41
N GLY A 14 6.46 3.89 -10.80
CA GLY A 14 7.38 3.27 -9.84
C GLY A 14 6.65 2.75 -8.60
N LEU A 15 5.65 3.50 -8.10
CA LEU A 15 4.80 3.07 -6.99
C LEU A 15 3.94 1.87 -7.36
N THR A 16 3.39 1.81 -8.57
CA THR A 16 2.61 0.65 -9.02
C THR A 16 3.49 -0.59 -9.16
N GLY A 17 4.69 -0.46 -9.72
CA GLY A 17 5.66 -1.55 -9.79
C GLY A 17 6.11 -2.04 -8.41
N ALA A 18 6.33 -1.13 -7.47
CA ALA A 18 6.62 -1.45 -6.08
C ALA A 18 5.42 -2.15 -5.41
N VAL A 19 4.19 -1.70 -5.70
CA VAL A 19 2.98 -2.32 -5.21
C VAL A 19 2.87 -3.76 -5.73
N ALA A 20 2.99 -3.97 -7.03
CA ALA A 20 2.96 -5.31 -7.62
C ALA A 20 4.06 -6.23 -7.05
N CYS A 21 5.28 -5.71 -6.92
CA CYS A 21 6.43 -6.47 -6.38
C CYS A 21 6.15 -7.03 -4.99
N CYS A 22 5.73 -6.17 -4.06
CA CYS A 22 5.54 -6.58 -2.67
C CYS A 22 4.28 -7.45 -2.48
N PHE A 23 3.24 -7.30 -3.32
CA PHE A 23 2.12 -8.26 -3.35
C PHE A 23 2.59 -9.66 -3.73
N ILE A 24 3.38 -9.75 -4.80
CA ILE A 24 3.87 -11.01 -5.36
C ILE A 24 4.87 -11.67 -4.41
N LEU A 25 5.75 -10.88 -3.80
CA LEU A 25 6.68 -11.34 -2.78
C LEU A 25 5.93 -11.92 -1.58
N THR A 26 4.98 -11.17 -1.02
CA THR A 26 4.19 -11.63 0.12
C THR A 26 3.39 -12.89 -0.22
N SER A 27 2.79 -12.96 -1.41
CA SER A 27 2.06 -14.15 -1.88
C SER A 27 2.97 -15.37 -2.03
N ALA A 28 4.16 -15.18 -2.62
CA ALA A 28 5.16 -16.23 -2.76
C ALA A 28 5.68 -16.72 -1.40
N LEU A 29 5.88 -15.82 -0.44
CA LEU A 29 6.27 -16.17 0.93
C LEU A 29 5.16 -16.96 1.64
N VAL A 30 3.89 -16.57 1.51
CA VAL A 30 2.74 -17.33 2.04
C VAL A 30 2.69 -18.75 1.47
N ALA A 31 2.99 -18.92 0.18
CA ALA A 31 2.99 -20.24 -0.45
C ALA A 31 4.07 -21.17 0.13
N ILE A 32 5.28 -20.64 0.38
CA ILE A 32 6.45 -21.47 0.70
C ILE A 32 6.81 -21.53 2.19
N LEU A 33 6.39 -20.55 3.01
CA LEU A 33 6.74 -20.46 4.42
C LEU A 33 5.53 -20.78 5.31
N PRO A 34 5.57 -21.87 6.11
CA PRO A 34 4.46 -22.27 6.97
C PRO A 34 4.04 -21.20 7.99
N GLN A 35 4.98 -20.39 8.48
CA GLN A 35 4.65 -19.37 9.48
C GLN A 35 3.72 -18.27 8.95
N PHE A 36 3.67 -18.05 7.63
CA PHE A 36 2.73 -17.13 7.00
C PHE A 36 1.34 -17.74 6.72
N ARG A 37 1.15 -19.05 6.95
CA ARG A 37 -0.12 -19.76 6.67
C ARG A 37 -1.19 -19.58 7.75
N PHE A 38 -0.78 -19.24 8.98
CA PHE A 38 -1.68 -19.10 10.14
C PHE A 38 -2.02 -17.65 10.48
N GLU A 39 -1.31 -16.70 9.88
CA GLU A 39 -1.62 -15.29 9.98
C GLU A 39 -2.73 -14.94 8.97
N SER A 40 -3.71 -14.16 9.44
CA SER A 40 -4.77 -13.66 8.57
C SER A 40 -4.15 -13.06 7.31
N GLN A 41 -4.51 -13.53 6.11
CA GLN A 41 -4.01 -12.93 4.85
C GLN A 41 -4.55 -11.52 4.61
N VAL A 42 -5.45 -11.06 5.47
CA VAL A 42 -6.12 -9.77 5.40
C VAL A 42 -5.13 -8.60 5.34
N PRO A 43 -4.09 -8.47 6.19
CA PRO A 43 -3.09 -7.39 6.08
C PRO A 43 -2.21 -7.48 4.84
N ALA A 44 -2.06 -8.68 4.26
CA ALA A 44 -1.30 -8.87 3.02
C ALA A 44 -2.09 -8.42 1.78
N VAL A 45 -3.42 -8.60 1.74
CA VAL A 45 -4.22 -8.31 0.53
C VAL A 45 -4.95 -6.96 0.62
N LEU A 46 -5.28 -6.46 1.81
CA LEU A 46 -5.98 -5.17 1.96
C LEU A 46 -5.26 -3.95 1.36
N PRO A 47 -3.92 -3.82 1.40
CA PRO A 47 -3.24 -2.69 0.77
C PRO A 47 -3.52 -2.64 -0.73
N LEU A 48 -3.57 -3.81 -1.38
CA LEU A 48 -3.91 -3.94 -2.80
C LEU A 48 -5.35 -3.52 -3.07
N PHE A 49 -6.30 -3.95 -2.23
CA PHE A 49 -7.71 -3.55 -2.36
C PHE A 49 -7.95 -2.07 -2.07
N ALA A 50 -7.26 -1.48 -1.10
CA ALA A 50 -7.34 -0.06 -0.81
C ALA A 50 -6.81 0.75 -2.01
N TRP A 51 -5.71 0.30 -2.63
CA TRP A 51 -5.13 0.93 -3.81
C TRP A 51 -6.01 0.77 -5.05
N ALA A 52 -6.46 -0.45 -5.37
CA ALA A 52 -7.37 -0.73 -6.49
C ALA A 52 -8.72 -0.02 -6.30
N GLY A 53 -9.23 -0.01 -5.08
CA GLY A 53 -10.44 0.70 -4.68
C GLY A 53 -10.30 2.21 -4.88
N ALA A 54 -9.14 2.80 -4.59
CA ALA A 54 -8.86 4.21 -4.80
C ALA A 54 -8.75 4.59 -6.30
N LEU A 55 -8.25 3.69 -7.15
CA LEU A 55 -8.23 3.90 -8.60
C LEU A 55 -9.59 3.70 -9.26
N GLY A 56 -10.41 2.81 -8.70
CA GLY A 56 -11.66 2.35 -9.31
C GLY A 56 -11.42 1.38 -10.47
N VAL A 57 -12.46 0.62 -10.82
CA VAL A 57 -12.39 -0.45 -11.83
C VAL A 57 -11.93 0.07 -13.19
N ASP A 58 -12.48 1.20 -13.65
CA ASP A 58 -12.11 1.80 -14.94
C ASP A 58 -10.67 2.33 -14.94
N GLY A 59 -10.23 2.89 -13.80
CA GLY A 59 -8.86 3.37 -13.63
C GLY A 59 -7.86 2.22 -13.67
N VAL A 60 -8.16 1.12 -12.98
CA VAL A 60 -7.37 -0.12 -13.02
C VAL A 60 -7.38 -0.72 -14.43
N ALA A 61 -8.54 -0.81 -15.09
CA ALA A 61 -8.65 -1.35 -16.45
C ALA A 61 -7.89 -0.51 -17.48
N ALA A 62 -7.98 0.81 -17.42
CA ALA A 62 -7.22 1.72 -18.28
C ALA A 62 -5.71 1.65 -17.97
N HIS A 63 -5.32 1.48 -16.71
CA HIS A 63 -3.93 1.31 -16.31
C HIS A 63 -3.36 -0.01 -16.83
N LEU A 64 -4.08 -1.12 -16.63
CA LEU A 64 -3.74 -2.43 -17.17
C LEU A 64 -3.71 -2.39 -18.70
N GLY A 65 -4.67 -1.76 -19.36
CA GLY A 65 -4.71 -1.63 -20.82
C GLY A 65 -3.47 -0.92 -21.39
N ARG A 66 -3.00 0.14 -20.72
CA ARG A 66 -1.78 0.89 -21.10
C ARG A 66 -0.51 0.06 -20.89
N ILE A 67 -0.41 -0.68 -19.80
CA ILE A 67 0.78 -1.49 -19.48
C ILE A 67 0.78 -2.82 -20.25
N LYS A 68 -0.39 -3.37 -20.58
CA LYS A 68 -0.55 -4.71 -21.16
C LYS A 68 0.23 -4.88 -22.45
N ARG A 69 0.18 -3.91 -23.37
CA ARG A 69 0.85 -4.02 -24.67
C ARG A 69 2.39 -3.92 -24.53
N PRO A 70 2.96 -2.88 -23.88
CA PRO A 70 4.40 -2.81 -23.61
C PRO A 70 4.95 -3.99 -22.80
N TRP A 71 4.18 -4.48 -21.81
CA TRP A 71 4.53 -5.64 -21.01
C TRP A 71 4.55 -6.93 -21.86
N ARG A 72 3.53 -7.14 -22.70
CA ARG A 72 3.48 -8.28 -23.64
C ARG A 72 4.63 -8.25 -24.64
N GLU A 73 5.01 -7.08 -25.12
CA GLU A 73 6.07 -6.89 -26.11
C GLU A 73 7.48 -7.03 -25.51
N SER A 74 7.68 -6.69 -24.24
CA SER A 74 9.02 -6.74 -23.61
C SER A 74 9.37 -8.09 -22.99
N TYR A 75 8.43 -8.72 -22.26
CA TYR A 75 8.71 -9.94 -21.49
C TYR A 75 7.55 -10.95 -21.49
N GLY A 76 6.32 -10.52 -21.80
CA GLY A 76 5.18 -11.43 -21.99
C GLY A 76 4.74 -12.20 -20.75
N VAL A 77 3.88 -13.20 -20.98
CA VAL A 77 3.38 -14.15 -19.97
C VAL A 77 4.53 -14.83 -19.21
N PHE A 78 5.72 -14.93 -19.82
CA PHE A 78 6.92 -15.51 -19.23
C PHE A 78 7.37 -14.82 -17.94
N SER A 79 7.07 -13.53 -17.74
CA SER A 79 7.42 -12.88 -16.47
C SER A 79 6.61 -13.40 -15.28
N VAL A 80 5.42 -13.97 -15.52
CA VAL A 80 4.50 -14.49 -14.48
C VAL A 80 4.63 -16.00 -14.32
N LEU A 81 5.23 -16.70 -15.29
CA LEU A 81 5.47 -18.14 -15.20
C LEU A 81 6.27 -18.57 -13.96
N PRO A 82 7.32 -17.86 -13.51
CA PRO A 82 8.00 -18.19 -12.26
C PRO A 82 7.07 -18.13 -11.04
N PHE A 83 6.15 -17.17 -11.02
CA PHE A 83 5.17 -17.01 -9.94
C PHE A 83 4.12 -18.12 -9.93
N LEU A 84 3.53 -18.41 -11.10
CA LEU A 84 2.59 -19.51 -11.29
C LEU A 84 3.26 -20.86 -10.98
N GLY A 85 4.45 -21.09 -11.52
CA GLY A 85 5.22 -22.30 -11.29
C GLY A 85 5.53 -22.52 -9.82
N LEU A 86 5.95 -21.47 -9.10
CA LEU A 86 6.17 -21.54 -7.66
C LEU A 86 4.91 -21.97 -6.90
N HIS A 87 3.75 -21.38 -7.20
CA HIS A 87 2.49 -21.71 -6.54
C HIS A 87 2.03 -23.13 -6.88
N LEU A 88 2.18 -23.56 -8.13
CA LEU A 88 1.84 -24.92 -8.55
C LEU A 88 2.75 -25.96 -7.87
N VAL A 89 4.05 -25.69 -7.76
CA VAL A 89 5.00 -26.55 -7.07
C VAL A 89 4.71 -26.60 -5.57
N ALA A 90 4.46 -25.45 -4.93
CA ALA A 90 4.11 -25.39 -3.52
C ALA A 90 2.78 -26.10 -3.21
N LEU A 91 1.83 -26.07 -4.15
CA LEU A 91 0.57 -26.81 -4.05
C LEU A 91 0.77 -28.32 -4.27
N ALA A 92 1.59 -28.70 -5.23
CA ALA A 92 1.84 -30.10 -5.58
C ALA A 92 2.71 -30.84 -4.54
N VAL A 93 3.64 -30.13 -3.90
CA VAL A 93 4.57 -30.68 -2.91
C VAL A 93 4.63 -29.74 -1.70
N PRO A 94 3.67 -29.85 -0.76
CA PRO A 94 3.54 -28.90 0.36
C PRO A 94 4.74 -28.80 1.30
N ASP A 95 5.55 -29.86 1.36
CA ASP A 95 6.71 -30.01 2.25
C ASP A 95 8.06 -29.79 1.53
N LEU A 96 8.05 -29.35 0.26
CA LEU A 96 9.27 -29.06 -0.47
C LEU A 96 9.99 -27.86 0.20
N PRO A 97 11.25 -28.01 0.66
CA PRO A 97 11.98 -26.93 1.30
C PRO A 97 12.44 -25.93 0.26
N ILE A 98 11.57 -24.98 -0.10
CA ILE A 98 11.87 -23.92 -1.06
C ILE A 98 12.55 -22.77 -0.29
N PRO A 99 13.79 -22.38 -0.65
CA PRO A 99 14.47 -21.27 0.00
C PRO A 99 13.73 -19.94 -0.19
N ALA A 100 13.69 -19.10 0.85
CA ALA A 100 13.00 -17.81 0.81
C ALA A 100 13.53 -16.85 -0.28
N TRP A 101 14.79 -16.96 -0.69
CA TRP A 101 15.33 -16.14 -1.78
C TRP A 101 14.66 -16.43 -3.13
N VAL A 102 14.04 -17.60 -3.31
CA VAL A 102 13.25 -17.93 -4.51
C VAL A 102 12.04 -17.00 -4.63
N ALA A 103 11.38 -16.65 -3.51
CA ALA A 103 10.28 -15.68 -3.52
C ALA A 103 10.75 -14.28 -3.98
N VAL A 104 11.97 -13.87 -3.58
CA VAL A 104 12.57 -12.61 -4.01
C VAL A 104 12.83 -12.61 -5.51
N LEU A 105 13.38 -13.69 -6.06
CA LEU A 105 13.61 -13.82 -7.50
C LEU A 105 12.29 -13.82 -8.28
N VAL A 106 11.29 -14.56 -7.82
CA VAL A 106 9.96 -14.60 -8.43
C VAL A 106 9.32 -13.20 -8.44
N ALA A 107 9.38 -12.48 -7.32
CA ALA A 107 8.90 -11.11 -7.22
C ALA A 107 9.64 -10.17 -8.19
N ALA A 108 10.97 -10.30 -8.27
CA ALA A 108 11.80 -9.51 -9.18
C ALA A 108 11.47 -9.81 -10.66
N CYS A 109 11.30 -11.09 -11.03
CA CYS A 109 10.92 -11.50 -12.38
C CYS A 109 9.61 -10.85 -12.84
N VAL A 110 8.64 -10.70 -11.93
CA VAL A 110 7.39 -10.03 -12.27
C VAL A 110 7.53 -8.51 -12.22
N ALA A 111 8.22 -7.95 -11.22
CA ALA A 111 8.30 -6.50 -10.99
C ALA A 111 9.19 -5.74 -11.97
N VAL A 112 10.33 -6.33 -12.37
CA VAL A 112 11.32 -5.68 -13.26
C VAL A 112 10.68 -5.22 -14.58
N PRO A 113 9.88 -6.03 -15.29
CA PRO A 113 9.13 -5.58 -16.45
C PRO A 113 8.26 -4.34 -16.21
N PHE A 114 7.55 -4.27 -15.08
CA PHE A 114 6.72 -3.09 -14.75
C PHE A 114 7.58 -1.85 -14.52
N VAL A 115 8.72 -1.98 -13.84
CA VAL A 115 9.66 -0.86 -13.61
C VAL A 115 10.31 -0.40 -14.92
N LEU A 116 10.61 -1.32 -15.84
CA LEU A 116 11.19 -0.98 -17.14
C LEU A 116 10.18 -0.28 -18.06
N VAL A 117 8.92 -0.74 -18.08
CA VAL A 117 7.83 -0.07 -18.81
C VAL A 117 7.55 1.31 -18.21
N ALA A 118 7.49 1.41 -16.88
CA ALA A 118 7.32 2.66 -16.14
C ALA A 118 8.40 3.72 -16.43
N ARG A 119 9.63 3.30 -16.77
CA ARG A 119 10.74 4.19 -17.12
C ARG A 119 10.74 4.62 -18.58
N ARG A 120 10.10 3.85 -19.46
CA ARG A 120 10.05 4.11 -20.91
C ARG A 120 8.86 4.99 -21.30
N ASP A 121 7.77 4.93 -20.55
CA ASP A 121 6.61 5.80 -20.74
C ASP A 121 6.71 7.06 -19.86
N ASP A 122 6.91 8.22 -20.49
CA ASP A 122 6.58 9.54 -19.92
C ASP A 122 5.05 9.78 -19.83
N ALA A 123 4.25 8.76 -20.10
CA ALA A 123 2.86 8.88 -20.48
C ALA A 123 1.88 8.92 -19.29
N GLY A 124 1.63 10.10 -18.72
CA GLY A 124 0.31 10.47 -18.18
C GLY A 124 -0.38 9.45 -17.25
N LEU A 125 0.38 8.75 -16.41
CA LEU A 125 -0.12 7.68 -15.54
C LEU A 125 -0.87 8.21 -14.30
N VAL A 126 -0.75 9.50 -14.01
CA VAL A 126 -1.51 10.18 -12.97
C VAL A 126 -2.75 10.80 -13.62
N PRO A 127 -3.98 10.42 -13.21
CA PRO A 127 -5.17 11.13 -13.63
C PRO A 127 -5.00 12.62 -13.33
N PRO A 128 -5.37 13.53 -14.26
CA PRO A 128 -5.29 14.96 -13.97
C PRO A 128 -6.07 15.26 -12.70
N ALA A 129 -5.42 15.93 -11.74
CA ALA A 129 -6.05 16.31 -10.49
C ALA A 129 -7.20 17.28 -10.81
N PRO A 130 -8.45 17.00 -10.38
CA PRO A 130 -9.52 17.96 -10.52
C PRO A 130 -9.26 19.17 -9.61
N GLU A 131 -9.80 20.33 -10.00
CA GLU A 131 -9.71 21.57 -9.23
C GLU A 131 -10.26 21.38 -7.81
N ALA A 132 -9.52 21.94 -6.85
CA ALA A 132 -9.80 22.05 -5.42
C ALA A 132 -10.44 20.80 -4.76
N SER A 133 -9.61 19.99 -4.08
CA SER A 133 -10.10 18.94 -3.18
C SER A 133 -11.05 19.52 -2.11
N ASP A 134 -12.34 19.21 -2.25
CA ASP A 134 -13.41 19.49 -1.28
C ASP A 134 -13.08 18.96 0.11
N ALA A 135 -13.64 19.60 1.15
CA ALA A 135 -13.46 19.19 2.55
C ALA A 135 -13.87 17.73 2.82
N ARG A 136 -14.84 17.21 2.04
CA ARG A 136 -15.30 15.82 2.08
C ARG A 136 -14.23 14.85 1.57
N SER A 137 -13.55 15.18 0.48
CA SER A 137 -12.44 14.39 -0.08
C SER A 137 -11.28 14.32 0.91
N ARG A 138 -10.88 15.45 1.51
CA ARG A 138 -9.81 15.53 2.52
C ARG A 138 -10.07 14.62 3.72
N ARG A 139 -11.31 14.61 4.23
CA ARG A 139 -11.72 13.72 5.33
C ARG A 139 -11.66 12.24 4.92
N GLY A 140 -12.02 11.92 3.68
CA GLY A 140 -11.86 10.57 3.12
C GLY A 140 -10.39 10.14 3.05
N THR A 141 -9.51 11.00 2.53
CA THR A 141 -8.05 10.75 2.47
C THR A 141 -7.45 10.51 3.85
N ALA A 142 -7.85 11.30 4.86
CA ALA A 142 -7.40 11.11 6.23
C ALA A 142 -7.86 9.76 6.81
N LEU A 143 -9.09 9.33 6.52
CA LEU A 143 -9.61 8.01 6.95
C LEU A 143 -8.87 6.85 6.28
N VAL A 144 -8.45 6.99 5.01
CA VAL A 144 -7.56 6.01 4.38
C VAL A 144 -6.20 5.97 5.07
N GLY A 145 -5.66 7.12 5.48
CA GLY A 145 -4.44 7.17 6.30
C GLY A 145 -4.59 6.44 7.63
N VAL A 146 -5.71 6.62 8.33
CA VAL A 146 -6.03 5.87 9.56
C VAL A 146 -6.14 4.37 9.27
N ALA A 147 -6.78 3.98 8.18
CA ALA A 147 -6.89 2.59 7.76
C ALA A 147 -5.50 1.96 7.52
N LEU A 148 -4.59 2.67 6.87
CA LEU A 148 -3.20 2.21 6.67
C LEU A 148 -2.43 2.07 7.99
N ALA A 149 -2.64 2.98 8.95
CA ALA A 149 -2.06 2.83 10.30
C ALA A 149 -2.58 1.57 11.00
N LEU A 150 -3.89 1.37 11.01
CA LEU A 150 -4.51 0.18 11.63
C LEU A 150 -4.04 -1.11 10.96
N LEU A 151 -3.83 -1.08 9.65
CA LEU A 151 -3.32 -2.22 8.91
C LEU A 151 -1.85 -2.50 9.20
N ALA A 152 -1.01 -1.47 9.34
CA ALA A 152 0.39 -1.61 9.73
C ALA A 152 0.50 -2.19 11.15
N TYR A 153 -0.35 -1.72 12.06
CA TYR A 153 -0.48 -2.27 13.40
C TYR A 153 -0.95 -3.73 13.39
N ALA A 154 -1.92 -4.06 12.53
CA ALA A 154 -2.41 -5.43 12.40
C ALA A 154 -1.33 -6.37 11.85
N ALA A 155 -0.48 -5.87 10.95
CA ALA A 155 0.60 -6.62 10.36
C ALA A 155 1.80 -6.83 11.32
N SER A 156 1.94 -6.00 12.35
CA SER A 156 3.09 -6.06 13.26
C SER A 156 2.74 -6.61 14.65
N GLY A 157 1.48 -6.46 15.06
CA GLY A 157 0.99 -6.78 16.40
C GLY A 157 0.52 -8.23 16.61
N PRO A 158 0.16 -8.60 17.85
CA PRO A 158 -0.29 -9.94 18.21
C PRO A 158 -1.59 -10.36 17.50
N LEU A 159 -1.82 -11.67 17.28
CA LEU A 159 -2.96 -12.23 16.53
C LEU A 159 -4.36 -11.65 16.89
N ILE A 160 -4.69 -11.54 18.18
CA ILE A 160 -6.00 -11.00 18.63
C ILE A 160 -6.12 -9.51 18.29
N THR A 161 -5.02 -8.80 18.48
CA THR A 161 -4.90 -7.37 18.18
C THR A 161 -4.95 -7.13 16.68
N ALA A 162 -4.36 -8.01 15.88
CA ALA A 162 -4.38 -8.00 14.42
C ALA A 162 -5.79 -8.20 13.85
N ALA A 163 -6.55 -9.17 14.39
CA ALA A 163 -7.95 -9.39 13.98
C ALA A 163 -8.82 -8.15 14.27
N THR A 164 -8.67 -7.57 15.47
CA THR A 164 -9.40 -6.36 15.87
C THR A 164 -9.05 -5.17 14.98
N ALA A 165 -7.76 -4.96 14.72
CA ALA A 165 -7.28 -3.89 13.85
C ALA A 165 -7.71 -4.10 12.39
N GLY A 166 -7.82 -5.34 11.91
CA GLY A 166 -8.38 -5.69 10.60
C GLY A 166 -9.85 -5.25 10.46
N VAL A 167 -10.68 -5.51 11.46
CA VAL A 167 -12.08 -5.04 11.50
C VAL A 167 -12.15 -3.51 11.49
N LEU A 168 -11.36 -2.85 12.34
CA LEU A 168 -11.32 -1.38 12.38
C LEU A 168 -10.85 -0.78 11.05
N THR A 169 -9.92 -1.45 10.35
CA THR A 169 -9.46 -1.06 9.02
C THR A 169 -10.60 -1.14 8.00
N ALA A 170 -11.34 -2.26 7.98
CA ALA A 170 -12.48 -2.43 7.08
C ALA A 170 -13.57 -1.37 7.34
N VAL A 171 -13.85 -1.07 8.61
CA VAL A 171 -14.78 0.01 9.01
C VAL A 171 -14.27 1.37 8.53
N ALA A 172 -12.98 1.69 8.73
CA ALA A 172 -12.40 2.96 8.31
C ALA A 172 -12.48 3.14 6.78
N LEU A 173 -12.17 2.09 6.00
CA LEU A 173 -12.31 2.10 4.54
C LEU A 173 -13.78 2.22 4.10
N GLY A 174 -14.70 1.51 4.77
CA GLY A 174 -16.13 1.62 4.51
C GLY A 174 -16.67 3.02 4.77
N VAL A 175 -16.31 3.64 5.90
CA VAL A 175 -16.68 5.03 6.21
C VAL A 175 -16.05 6.00 5.21
N ALA A 176 -14.80 5.78 4.81
CA ALA A 176 -14.14 6.59 3.77
C ALA A 176 -14.90 6.49 2.44
N ALA A 177 -15.28 5.29 2.02
CA ALA A 177 -16.06 5.05 0.81
C ALA A 177 -17.42 5.77 0.89
N LEU A 178 -18.20 5.56 1.95
CA LEU A 178 -19.51 6.20 2.12
C LEU A 178 -19.42 7.73 2.12
N ARG A 179 -18.42 8.28 2.81
CA ARG A 179 -18.23 9.74 2.87
C ARG A 179 -17.81 10.36 1.55
N THR A 180 -17.18 9.62 0.65
CA THR A 180 -16.64 10.14 -0.61
C THR A 180 -17.47 9.73 -1.84
N GLY A 181 -18.53 8.94 -1.66
CA GLY A 181 -19.26 8.33 -2.77
C GLY A 181 -18.47 7.23 -3.48
N GLY A 182 -17.57 6.57 -2.74
CA GLY A 182 -16.69 5.48 -3.16
C GLY A 182 -15.21 5.85 -3.09
N LEU A 183 -14.35 4.88 -2.71
CA LEU A 183 -12.89 5.06 -2.69
C LEU A 183 -12.35 5.54 -4.05
N ALA A 184 -12.95 5.06 -5.14
CA ALA A 184 -12.57 5.45 -6.50
C ALA A 184 -12.79 6.96 -6.75
N ARG A 185 -13.90 7.48 -6.22
CA ARG A 185 -14.21 8.90 -6.31
C ARG A 185 -13.28 9.74 -5.42
N ALA A 186 -12.89 9.20 -4.26
CA ALA A 186 -11.88 9.81 -3.40
C ALA A 186 -10.50 9.88 -4.08
N GLY A 187 -10.02 8.76 -4.64
CA GLY A 187 -8.70 8.67 -5.27
C GLY A 187 -8.58 9.49 -6.55
N ARG A 188 -9.68 9.68 -7.30
CA ARG A 188 -9.72 10.63 -8.43
C ARG A 188 -9.48 12.08 -8.02
N ALA A 189 -9.74 12.45 -6.77
CA ALA A 189 -9.51 13.81 -6.25
C ALA A 189 -8.12 13.99 -5.63
N TRP A 190 -7.25 12.97 -5.67
CA TRP A 190 -5.94 13.02 -5.05
C TRP A 190 -4.87 13.63 -5.95
N ASP A 191 -4.03 14.45 -5.35
CA ASP A 191 -2.81 14.95 -5.99
C ASP A 191 -1.69 13.89 -5.95
N ALA A 192 -0.58 14.17 -6.64
CA ALA A 192 0.56 13.26 -6.70
C ALA A 192 1.15 12.96 -5.31
N ARG A 193 1.04 13.89 -4.35
CA ARG A 193 1.57 13.74 -3.00
C ARG A 193 0.73 12.77 -2.18
N GLN A 194 -0.60 12.84 -2.30
CA GLN A 194 -1.53 11.92 -1.64
C GLN A 194 -1.40 10.50 -2.20
N TRP A 195 -1.24 10.36 -3.52
CA TRP A 195 -0.93 9.06 -4.15
C TRP A 195 0.40 8.48 -3.66
N ALA A 196 1.46 9.29 -3.61
CA ALA A 196 2.76 8.86 -3.10
C ALA A 196 2.70 8.43 -1.63
N ALA A 197 1.96 9.17 -0.81
CA ALA A 197 1.78 8.84 0.60
C ALA A 197 0.97 7.56 0.83
N ALA A 198 -0.08 7.31 0.03
CA ALA A 198 -0.87 6.09 0.13
C ALA A 198 -0.06 4.86 -0.29
N ALA A 199 0.73 4.97 -1.36
CA ALA A 199 1.60 3.90 -1.80
C ALA A 199 2.73 3.63 -0.80
N TRP A 200 3.33 4.67 -0.22
CA TRP A 200 4.29 4.54 0.88
C TRP A 200 3.69 3.78 2.07
N GLY A 201 2.49 4.18 2.52
CA GLY A 201 1.85 3.49 3.64
C GLY A 201 1.56 2.02 3.35
N SER A 202 1.18 1.70 2.10
CA SER A 202 0.98 0.31 1.66
C SER A 202 2.29 -0.50 1.67
N LEU A 203 3.41 0.11 1.27
CA LEU A 203 4.73 -0.52 1.34
C LEU A 203 5.16 -0.79 2.78
N VAL A 204 4.93 0.16 3.69
CA VAL A 204 5.23 -0.03 5.13
C VAL A 204 4.46 -1.23 5.67
N VAL A 205 3.16 -1.36 5.36
CA VAL A 205 2.36 -2.51 5.79
C VAL A 205 2.96 -3.82 5.32
N TRP A 206 3.39 -3.93 4.06
CA TRP A 206 4.00 -5.18 3.58
C TRP A 206 5.38 -5.45 4.16
N VAL A 207 6.19 -4.42 4.40
CA VAL A 207 7.45 -4.60 5.13
C VAL A 207 7.15 -5.16 6.52
N CYS A 208 6.11 -4.67 7.21
CA CYS A 208 5.68 -5.21 8.49
C CYS A 208 5.25 -6.68 8.37
N VAL A 209 4.41 -7.03 7.39
CA VAL A 209 4.00 -8.44 7.16
C VAL A 209 5.22 -9.33 6.94
N ILE A 210 6.13 -8.95 6.04
CA ILE A 210 7.33 -9.73 5.72
C ILE A 210 8.21 -9.88 6.96
N LEU A 211 8.49 -8.78 7.66
CA LEU A 211 9.34 -8.80 8.84
C LEU A 211 8.71 -9.59 9.99
N HIS A 212 7.41 -9.50 10.20
CA HIS A 212 6.72 -10.27 11.25
C HIS A 212 6.87 -11.78 10.99
N GLY A 213 6.62 -12.24 9.77
CA GLY A 213 6.76 -13.65 9.41
C GLY A 213 8.20 -14.15 9.20
N THR A 214 9.21 -13.28 9.09
CA THR A 214 10.62 -13.71 8.99
C THR A 214 11.43 -13.52 10.27
N THR A 215 11.01 -12.63 11.16
CA THR A 215 11.79 -12.23 12.34
C THR A 215 10.89 -12.08 13.58
N PRO A 216 11.00 -13.00 14.56
CA PRO A 216 10.22 -12.95 15.81
C PRO A 216 10.49 -11.71 16.68
N TRP A 217 11.55 -10.95 16.40
CA TRP A 217 12.05 -9.84 17.23
C TRP A 217 11.30 -8.50 17.05
N LEU A 218 10.39 -8.38 16.09
CA LEU A 218 9.63 -7.13 15.89
C LEU A 218 8.42 -6.97 16.81
N ILE A 219 8.18 -7.89 17.73
CA ILE A 219 7.09 -7.81 18.73
C ILE A 219 7.49 -6.83 19.85
N SER A 220 7.63 -5.56 19.49
CA SER A 220 7.86 -4.45 20.42
C SER A 220 6.81 -3.39 20.15
N LEU A 221 6.13 -2.94 21.21
CA LEU A 221 5.14 -1.87 21.15
C LEU A 221 5.68 -0.62 20.42
N TRP A 222 6.97 -0.34 20.57
CA TRP A 222 7.62 0.80 19.90
C TRP A 222 7.81 0.58 18.40
N ALA A 223 8.08 -0.66 17.97
CA ALA A 223 8.16 -1.00 16.55
C ALA A 223 6.79 -0.91 15.89
N ASP A 224 5.74 -1.38 16.58
CA ASP A 224 4.35 -1.26 16.15
C ASP A 224 3.93 0.21 15.97
N LEU A 225 4.20 1.05 16.99
CA LEU A 225 3.90 2.48 16.93
C LEU A 225 4.67 3.19 15.82
N LEU A 226 5.94 2.85 15.63
CA LEU A 226 6.75 3.40 14.54
C LEU A 226 6.18 3.01 13.17
N ALA A 227 5.79 1.74 12.99
CA ALA A 227 5.16 1.26 11.76
C ALA A 227 3.85 2.01 11.45
N MET A 228 2.99 2.17 12.46
CA MET A 228 1.75 2.95 12.32
C MET A 228 2.02 4.39 11.88
N LEU A 229 2.99 5.06 12.51
CA LEU A 229 3.34 6.44 12.21
C LEU A 229 3.91 6.55 10.80
N LEU A 230 4.84 5.67 10.42
CA LEU A 230 5.42 5.64 9.08
C LEU A 230 4.37 5.38 8.00
N ALA A 231 3.38 4.53 8.27
CA ALA A 231 2.34 4.22 7.31
C ALA A 231 1.34 5.36 7.11
N ALA A 232 0.92 6.04 8.18
CA ALA A 232 -0.22 6.95 8.14
C ALA A 232 0.13 8.44 8.08
N VAL A 233 1.20 8.88 8.75
CA VAL A 233 1.53 10.30 8.90
C VAL A 233 1.68 11.01 7.55
N PRO A 234 2.38 10.45 6.54
CA PRO A 234 2.50 11.11 5.25
C PRO A 234 1.15 11.41 4.59
N LEU A 235 0.19 10.47 4.66
CA LEU A 235 -1.11 10.60 4.01
C LEU A 235 -2.04 11.53 4.80
N ILE A 236 -2.00 11.47 6.13
CA ILE A 236 -2.74 12.38 7.00
C ILE A 236 -2.26 13.83 6.79
N LEU A 237 -0.94 14.06 6.72
CA LEU A 237 -0.39 15.39 6.43
C LEU A 237 -0.77 15.86 5.01
N ALA A 238 -0.73 14.97 4.02
CA ALA A 238 -1.13 15.28 2.65
C ALA A 238 -2.64 15.57 2.50
N SER A 239 -3.49 15.05 3.40
CA SER A 239 -4.93 15.32 3.41
C SER A 239 -5.29 16.77 3.72
N GLY A 240 -4.39 17.50 4.41
CA GLY A 240 -4.63 18.88 4.83
C GLY A 240 -5.77 19.04 5.85
N VAL A 241 -6.25 17.96 6.47
CA VAL A 241 -7.24 18.01 7.54
C VAL A 241 -6.59 18.64 8.78
N ARG A 242 -7.02 19.86 9.12
CA ARG A 242 -6.55 20.54 10.34
C ARG A 242 -7.20 19.89 11.57
N PRO A 243 -6.46 19.74 12.68
CA PRO A 243 -7.04 19.27 13.93
C PRO A 243 -8.20 20.18 14.37
N PRO A 244 -9.20 19.64 15.07
CA PRO A 244 -10.35 20.40 15.54
C PRO A 244 -9.89 21.62 16.35
N ALA A 245 -10.63 22.73 16.23
CA ALA A 245 -10.27 24.00 16.85
C ALA A 245 -10.04 23.88 18.37
N ALA A 246 -10.78 22.97 19.02
CA ALA A 246 -10.62 22.65 20.44
C ALA A 246 -9.24 22.08 20.79
N LEU A 247 -8.67 21.21 19.95
CA LEU A 247 -7.32 20.65 20.15
C LEU A 247 -6.24 21.72 19.91
N ARG A 248 -6.44 22.58 18.91
CA ARG A 248 -5.57 23.73 18.64
C ARG A 248 -5.57 24.74 19.78
N ALA A 249 -6.71 24.95 20.43
CA ALA A 249 -6.83 25.82 21.59
C ALA A 249 -6.11 25.25 22.82
N ARG A 250 -6.15 23.93 23.02
CA ARG A 250 -5.41 23.24 24.11
C ARG A 250 -3.90 23.28 23.91
N LEU A 251 -3.41 23.01 22.70
CA LEU A 251 -1.97 23.09 22.38
C LEU A 251 -1.40 24.52 22.42
N ARG A 252 -2.27 25.54 22.37
CA ARG A 252 -1.89 26.96 22.44
C ARG A 252 -2.05 27.58 23.82
N ARG A 253 -2.55 26.87 24.82
CA ARG A 253 -2.46 27.34 26.21
C ARG A 253 -1.08 26.92 26.73
N PRO A 254 -0.11 27.83 26.87
CA PRO A 254 1.01 27.55 27.75
C PRO A 254 0.41 27.41 29.16
N ASP A 255 0.82 26.39 29.90
CA ASP A 255 0.51 26.27 31.33
C ASP A 255 1.02 27.54 32.05
N ARG A 256 0.11 28.51 32.19
CA ARG A 256 0.22 29.59 33.18
C ARG A 256 -0.48 29.10 34.44
N SER A 257 0.08 28.10 35.07
CA SER A 257 -0.27 27.71 36.43
C SER A 257 0.93 26.99 37.07
N ALA A 258 1.99 27.76 37.27
CA ALA A 258 2.99 27.50 38.29
C ALA A 258 3.33 28.87 38.90
N SER A 259 2.47 29.31 39.82
CA SER A 259 2.74 30.33 40.83
C SER A 259 2.23 29.78 42.14
#